data_AF-A0NC44-F1
#
_entry.id   AF-A0NC44-F1
#
_cell.length_a   1.000
_cell.length_b   1.000
_cell.length_c   1.000
_cell.angle_alpha   90.00
_cell.angle_beta   90.00
_cell.angle_gamma   90.00
#
_symmetry.space_group_name_H-M   'P 1'
#
loop_
_entity.id
_entity.type
_entity.pdbx_description
1 polymer ?
#
loop_
_entity_poly.entity_id
_entity_poly.type
_entity_poly.pdbx_seq_one_letter_code
_entity_poly.pdbx_strand_id
1 'polypeptide(L)'
;MASLKFDDNNVPYLDLGDGYRIALEGDEYTDAKAKEKAARELRETPDVVEQSLQELRSLLQEEKTLYVPMDNDAFMIKFLRPCKYYAQSAFE
;
A
#
# COMPACT_ATOMS: atom_id res chain seq x y z
N MET A 1 -29.95 -5.66 -12.09
CA MET A 1 -29.72 -5.75 -10.63
C MET A 1 -28.23 -5.78 -10.40
N ALA A 2 -27.72 -5.08 -9.39
CA ALA A 2 -26.30 -5.14 -9.06
C ALA A 2 -25.92 -6.56 -8.60
N SER A 3 -24.74 -7.04 -8.98
CA SER A 3 -24.25 -8.37 -8.61
C SER A 3 -22.78 -8.34 -8.19
N LEU A 4 -22.40 -9.20 -7.25
CA LEU A 4 -21.01 -9.37 -6.85
C LEU A 4 -20.26 -10.24 -7.88
N LYS A 5 -19.13 -9.75 -8.38
CA LYS A 5 -18.23 -10.46 -9.29
C LYS A 5 -16.77 -10.29 -8.85
N PHE A 6 -15.87 -11.04 -9.49
CA PHE A 6 -14.44 -11.02 -9.24
C PHE A 6 -13.69 -10.74 -10.54
N ASP A 7 -12.59 -9.98 -10.47
CA ASP A 7 -11.72 -9.75 -11.61
C ASP A 7 -10.67 -10.87 -11.77
N ASP A 8 -9.76 -10.71 -12.73
CA ASP A 8 -8.70 -11.69 -13.03
C ASP A 8 -7.72 -11.90 -11.85
N ASN A 9 -7.65 -10.93 -10.92
CA ASN A 9 -6.84 -10.99 -9.71
C ASN A 9 -7.64 -11.47 -8.49
N ASN A 10 -8.88 -11.96 -8.70
CA ASN A 10 -9.80 -12.40 -7.67
C ASN A 10 -10.19 -11.27 -6.67
N VAL A 11 -10.19 -10.01 -7.13
CA VAL A 11 -10.65 -8.85 -6.34
C VAL A 11 -12.15 -8.66 -6.54
N PRO A 12 -12.94 -8.54 -5.46
CA PRO A 12 -14.39 -8.36 -5.57
C PRO A 12 -14.77 -6.97 -6.09
N TYR A 13 -15.77 -6.92 -6.96
CA TYR A 13 -16.41 -5.68 -7.42
C TYR A 13 -17.92 -5.87 -7.59
N LEU A 14 -18.66 -4.76 -7.57
CA LEU A 14 -20.09 -4.71 -7.87
C LEU A 14 -20.28 -4.41 -9.36
N ASP A 15 -20.87 -5.33 -10.10
CA ASP A 15 -21.33 -5.11 -11.47
C ASP A 15 -22.72 -4.46 -11.45
N LEU A 16 -22.84 -3.29 -12.09
CA LEU A 16 -24.08 -2.53 -12.18
C LEU A 16 -24.86 -2.79 -13.47
N GLY A 17 -24.30 -3.56 -14.41
CA GLY A 17 -24.82 -3.71 -15.77
C GLY A 17 -24.20 -2.70 -16.76
N ASP A 18 -24.41 -2.93 -18.06
CA ASP A 18 -23.98 -2.05 -19.16
C ASP A 18 -22.48 -1.68 -19.15
N GLY A 19 -21.64 -2.55 -18.59
CA GLY A 19 -20.20 -2.34 -18.49
C GLY A 19 -19.76 -1.44 -17.33
N TYR A 20 -20.67 -0.99 -16.47
CA TYR A 20 -20.34 -0.19 -15.28
C TYR A 20 -20.03 -1.08 -14.08
N ARG A 21 -18.94 -0.78 -13.38
CA ARG A 21 -18.51 -1.48 -12.16
C ARG A 21 -18.11 -0.51 -11.04
N ILE A 22 -18.35 -0.90 -9.80
CA ILE A 22 -17.79 -0.26 -8.59
C ILE A 22 -16.80 -1.25 -7.96
N ALA A 23 -15.55 -0.84 -7.81
CA ALA A 23 -14.50 -1.62 -7.16
C ALA A 23 -13.76 -0.74 -6.15
N LEU A 24 -13.09 -1.37 -5.18
CA LEU A 24 -12.12 -0.66 -4.35
C LEU A 24 -10.87 -0.39 -5.19
N GLU A 25 -10.38 0.84 -5.14
CA GLU A 25 -9.13 1.21 -5.79
C GLU A 25 -7.97 0.63 -4.96
N GLY A 26 -7.33 -0.42 -5.48
CA GLY A 26 -6.18 -1.08 -4.87
C GLY A 26 -4.88 -0.88 -5.62
N ASP A 27 -4.94 -0.26 -6.81
CA ASP A 27 -3.79 -0.04 -7.67
C ASP A 27 -2.91 1.09 -7.13
N GLU A 28 -1.61 0.98 -7.40
CA GLU A 28 -0.67 2.05 -7.09
C GLU A 28 -0.90 3.24 -8.02
N TYR A 29 -0.82 4.45 -7.48
CA TYR A 29 -0.96 5.64 -8.31
C TYR A 29 0.26 5.81 -9.23
N THR A 30 -0.01 6.16 -10.50
CA THR A 30 1.04 6.24 -11.53
C THR A 30 1.30 7.64 -12.03
N ASP A 31 0.46 8.62 -11.66
CA ASP A 31 0.57 9.97 -12.18
C ASP A 31 1.83 10.69 -11.67
N ALA A 32 2.49 11.40 -12.58
CA ALA A 32 3.77 12.03 -12.30
C ALA A 32 3.67 13.13 -11.21
N LYS A 33 2.54 13.83 -11.14
CA LYS A 33 2.33 14.93 -10.19
C LYS A 33 2.25 14.40 -8.76
N ALA A 34 1.52 13.33 -8.53
CA ALA A 34 1.47 12.68 -7.22
C ALA A 34 2.82 12.06 -6.85
N LYS A 35 3.53 11.44 -7.81
CA LYS A 35 4.88 10.89 -7.56
C LYS A 35 5.89 11.96 -7.16
N GLU A 36 5.92 13.09 -7.86
CA GLU A 36 6.77 14.24 -7.51
C GLU A 36 6.40 14.78 -6.11
N LYS A 37 5.10 14.93 -5.84
CA LYS A 37 4.61 15.39 -4.55
C LYS A 37 5.05 14.45 -3.42
N ALA A 38 4.90 13.14 -3.61
CA ALA A 38 5.28 12.13 -2.63
C ALA A 38 6.80 12.11 -2.36
N ALA A 39 7.62 12.18 -3.41
CA ALA A 39 9.07 12.29 -3.26
C ALA A 39 9.46 13.52 -2.44
N ARG A 40 8.82 14.68 -2.70
CA ARG A 40 9.10 15.95 -2.01
C ARG A 40 8.58 15.99 -0.56
N GLU A 41 7.36 15.54 -0.34
CA GLU A 41 6.63 15.76 0.94
C GLU A 41 6.73 14.58 1.90
N LEU A 42 6.86 13.36 1.36
CA LEU A 42 6.91 12.10 2.12
C LEU A 42 8.30 11.46 2.13
N ARG A 43 9.26 12.00 1.37
CA ARG A 43 10.58 11.37 1.14
C ARG A 43 10.47 10.04 0.39
N GLU A 44 9.47 9.89 -0.48
CA GLU A 44 9.22 8.68 -1.25
C GLU A 44 10.16 8.60 -2.47
N THR A 45 11.45 8.35 -2.21
CA THR A 45 12.45 8.03 -3.24
C THR A 45 12.78 6.53 -3.20
N PRO A 46 13.25 5.91 -4.30
CA PRO A 46 13.54 4.47 -4.34
C PRO A 46 14.43 3.99 -3.18
N ASP A 47 15.52 4.72 -2.91
CA ASP A 47 16.47 4.36 -1.86
C ASP A 47 15.84 4.43 -0.45
N VAL A 48 15.03 5.46 -0.19
CA VAL A 48 14.35 5.62 1.11
C VAL A 48 13.26 4.57 1.28
N VAL A 49 12.50 4.27 0.23
CA VAL A 49 11.48 3.21 0.26
C VAL A 49 12.12 1.87 0.60
N GLU A 50 13.20 1.49 -0.09
CA GLU A 50 13.91 0.23 0.15
C GLU A 50 14.47 0.16 1.59
N GLN A 51 15.17 1.20 2.02
CA GLN A 51 15.75 1.27 3.36
C GLN A 51 14.67 1.17 4.45
N SER A 52 13.59 1.95 4.33
CA SER A 52 12.54 1.99 5.35
C SER A 52 11.71 0.71 5.40
N LEU A 53 11.51 0.02 4.27
CA LEU A 53 10.90 -1.31 4.26
C LEU A 53 11.78 -2.33 4.97
N GLN A 54 13.09 -2.32 4.72
CA GLN A 54 14.01 -3.23 5.40
C GLN A 54 14.07 -2.98 6.91
N GLU A 55 14.13 -1.72 7.33
CA GLU A 55 14.12 -1.32 8.73
C GLU A 55 12.81 -1.72 9.42
N LEU A 56 11.65 -1.44 8.81
CA LEU A 56 10.35 -1.81 9.36
C LEU A 56 10.19 -3.33 9.49
N ARG A 57 10.64 -4.12 8.50
CA ARG A 57 10.66 -5.59 8.59
C ARG A 57 11.51 -6.06 9.76
N SER A 58 12.64 -5.41 10.02
CA SER A 58 13.53 -5.78 11.14
C SER A 58 12.85 -5.53 12.49
N LEU A 59 12.19 -4.38 12.65
CA LEU A 59 11.39 -4.06 13.85
C LEU A 59 10.24 -5.06 14.06
N LEU A 60 9.50 -5.37 13.00
CA LEU A 60 8.38 -6.31 13.06
C LEU A 60 8.81 -7.76 13.37
N GLN A 61 10.00 -8.18 12.96
CA GLN A 61 10.53 -9.51 13.27
C GLN A 61 10.84 -9.69 14.77
N GLU A 62 11.16 -8.60 15.46
CA GLU A 62 11.40 -8.61 16.91
C GLU A 62 10.10 -8.65 17.72
N GLU A 63 8.98 -8.19 17.13
CA GLU A 63 7.66 -8.17 17.75
C GLU A 63 6.87 -9.47 17.51
N LYS A 64 6.85 -10.35 18.52
CA LYS A 64 6.27 -11.70 18.41
C LYS A 64 4.76 -11.77 18.59
N THR A 65 4.12 -10.68 19.00
CA THR A 65 2.67 -10.65 19.26
C THR A 65 1.86 -10.17 18.06
N LEU A 66 2.50 -9.59 17.05
CA LEU A 66 1.85 -9.12 15.83
C LEU A 66 1.96 -10.13 14.69
N TYR A 67 0.86 -10.29 13.95
CA TYR A 67 0.83 -11.01 12.69
C TYR A 67 0.69 -10.01 11.54
N VAL A 68 1.79 -9.76 10.84
CA VAL A 68 1.88 -8.78 9.76
C VAL A 68 2.40 -9.46 8.49
N PRO A 69 1.78 -9.22 7.31
CA PRO A 69 2.25 -9.76 6.04
C PRO A 69 3.51 -8.99 5.55
N MET A 70 4.66 -9.28 6.16
CA MET A 70 5.95 -8.61 5.91
C MET A 70 6.52 -8.85 4.50
N ASP A 71 5.98 -9.81 3.75
CA ASP A 71 6.28 -10.10 2.35
C ASP A 71 5.46 -9.25 1.37
N ASN A 72 4.48 -8.49 1.87
CA ASN A 72 3.64 -7.62 1.06
C ASN A 72 4.03 -6.14 1.24
N ASP A 73 4.88 -5.64 0.33
CA ASP A 73 5.37 -4.26 0.39
C ASP A 73 4.26 -3.24 0.23
N ALA A 74 3.28 -3.51 -0.64
CA ALA A 74 2.12 -2.64 -0.80
C ALA A 74 1.29 -2.54 0.49
N PHE A 75 1.31 -3.56 1.35
CA PHE A 75 0.72 -3.48 2.68
C PHE A 75 1.55 -2.58 3.61
N MET A 76 2.86 -2.79 3.69
CA MET A 76 3.73 -2.01 4.58
C MET A 76 3.81 -0.52 4.20
N ILE A 77 3.83 -0.22 2.91
CA ILE A 77 3.87 1.16 2.38
C ILE A 77 2.68 2.00 2.89
N LYS A 78 1.52 1.38 3.15
CA LYS A 78 0.34 2.07 3.71
C LYS A 78 0.61 2.69 5.09
N PHE A 79 1.50 2.09 5.87
CA PHE A 79 1.91 2.58 7.18
C PHE A 79 3.12 3.53 7.07
N LEU A 80 4.02 3.28 6.12
CA LEU A 80 5.19 4.14 5.89
C LEU A 80 4.82 5.51 5.32
N ARG A 81 3.84 5.61 4.42
CA ARG A 81 3.46 6.89 3.76
C ARG A 81 2.99 7.97 4.76
N PRO A 82 2.04 7.70 5.67
CA PRO A 82 1.66 8.67 6.71
C PRO A 82 2.85 9.11 7.57
N CYS A 83 3.79 8.20 7.79
CA CYS A 83 4.99 8.41 8.60
C CYS A 83 6.19 8.92 7.80
N LYS A 84 6.02 9.37 6.55
CA LYS A 84 7.09 9.92 5.68
C LYS A 84 8.31 9.01 5.61
N TYR A 85 8.05 7.70 5.55
CA TYR A 85 9.05 6.64 5.51
C TYR A 85 10.01 6.61 6.70
N TYR A 86 9.60 7.10 7.88
CA TYR A 86 10.30 6.78 9.13
C TYR A 86 9.79 5.44 9.67
N ALA A 87 10.60 4.37 9.56
CA ALA A 87 10.19 3.01 9.92
C ALA A 87 9.80 2.89 11.40
N GLN A 88 10.57 3.50 12.31
CA GLN A 88 10.24 3.53 13.73
C GLN A 88 8.86 4.13 13.99
N SER A 89 8.54 5.27 13.37
CA SER A 89 7.24 5.92 13.52
C SER A 89 6.08 5.16 12.86
N ALA A 90 6.36 4.27 11.91
CA ALA A 90 5.36 3.40 11.32
C ALA A 90 5.12 2.13 12.15
N PHE A 91 6.08 1.76 13.01
CA PHE A 91 6.01 0.61 13.91
C PHE A 91 5.25 0.92 15.21
N GLU A 92 5.45 2.13 15.76
CA GLU A 92 4.80 2.63 16.99
C GLU A 92 3.31 2.96 16.82
#